data_AF-A0A1A7X7A4-F1
#
_entry.id   AF-A0A1A7X7A4-F1
#
_cell.length_a   1.000
_cell.length_b   1.000
_cell.length_c   1.000
_cell.angle_alpha   90.00
_cell.angle_beta   90.00
_cell.angle_gamma   90.00
#
_symmetry.space_group_name_H-M   'P 1'
#
loop_
_entity.id
_entity.type
_entity.pdbx_description
1 polymer ?
#
loop_
_entity_poly.entity_id
_entity_poly.type
_entity_poly.pdbx_seq_one_letter_code
_entity_poly.pdbx_strand_id
1 'polypeptide(L)'
;VLVNKATPQSNSSGKTFSIWKLSDLHNLEVFVSLFLFGEVHKEHWKMELGTVIGLLNPNSMKQRDGYDGVSLTVDHSQKVLVMGEAQDFGTCKAVKKNGEPCSQ
;
A
#
# COMPACT_ATOMS: atom_id res chain seq x y z
N VAL A 1 0.97 5.49 -5.64
CA VAL A 1 -0.50 5.33 -5.60
C VAL A 1 -0.86 4.17 -4.69
N LEU A 2 -1.82 4.38 -3.79
CA LEU A 2 -2.36 3.33 -2.92
C LEU A 2 -3.28 2.40 -3.72
N VAL A 3 -2.80 1.20 -4.06
CA VAL A 3 -3.55 0.26 -4.92
C VAL A 3 -4.26 -0.85 -4.14
N ASN A 4 -3.84 -1.12 -2.90
CA ASN A 4 -4.52 -2.04 -2.00
C ASN A 4 -4.21 -1.68 -0.54
N LYS A 5 -5.14 -1.94 0.39
CA LYS A 5 -4.95 -1.77 1.83
C LYS A 5 -5.49 -2.96 2.62
N ALA A 6 -4.77 -3.36 3.66
CA ALA A 6 -5.22 -4.32 4.67
C ALA A 6 -5.03 -3.73 6.06
N THR A 7 -5.91 -4.08 7.00
CA THR A 7 -5.84 -3.62 8.40
C THR A 7 -5.84 -4.81 9.37
N PRO A 8 -4.75 -5.60 9.40
CA PRO A 8 -4.63 -6.73 10.30
C PRO A 8 -4.40 -6.31 11.75
N GLN A 9 -4.57 -7.28 12.64
CA GLN A 9 -4.18 -7.17 14.04
C GLN A 9 -2.89 -7.96 14.27
N SER A 10 -1.94 -7.38 15.00
CA SER A 10 -0.68 -8.04 15.33
C SER A 10 -0.91 -9.21 16.30
N ASN A 11 -0.48 -10.41 15.90
CA ASN A 11 -0.58 -11.60 16.77
C ASN A 11 0.25 -11.48 18.06
N SER A 12 1.34 -10.71 18.05
CA SER A 12 2.23 -10.58 19.20
C SER A 12 1.82 -9.47 20.17
N SER A 13 1.29 -8.36 19.65
CA SER A 13 0.98 -7.18 20.47
C SER A 13 -0.51 -6.88 20.61
N GLY A 14 -1.36 -7.55 19.84
CA GLY A 14 -2.79 -7.24 19.73
C GLY A 14 -3.09 -5.89 19.09
N LYS A 15 -2.08 -5.11 18.67
CA LYS A 15 -2.27 -3.78 18.08
C LYS A 15 -2.64 -3.90 16.60
N THR A 16 -3.63 -3.12 16.19
CA THR A 16 -4.00 -2.94 14.79
C THR A 16 -2.97 -2.09 14.06
N PHE A 17 -2.69 -2.45 12.81
CA PHE A 17 -1.80 -1.70 11.93
C PHE A 17 -2.33 -1.78 10.50
N SER A 18 -1.83 -0.93 9.61
CA SER A 18 -2.21 -0.98 8.18
C SER A 18 -1.04 -1.42 7.33
N ILE A 19 -1.37 -2.16 6.27
CA ILE A 19 -0.43 -2.51 5.20
C ILE A 19 -0.99 -1.91 3.93
N TRP A 20 -0.20 -1.06 3.28
CA TRP A 20 -0.51 -0.45 2.00
C TRP A 20 0.35 -1.06 0.92
N LYS A 21 -0.28 -1.51 -0.16
CA LYS A 21 0.41 -1.86 -1.39
C LYS A 21 0.45 -0.63 -2.28
N LEU A 22 1.66 -0.23 -2.67
CA LEU A 22 1.91 0.96 -3.47
C LEU A 22 2.46 0.58 -4.84
N SER A 23 2.03 1.29 -5.88
CA SER A 23 2.60 1.28 -7.23
C SER A 23 2.79 2.72 -7.72
N ASP A 24 3.76 2.94 -8.59
CA ASP A 24 3.98 4.21 -9.29
C ASP A 24 3.15 4.36 -10.57
N LEU A 25 2.36 3.32 -10.92
CA LEU A 25 1.57 3.19 -12.15
C LEU A 25 2.37 3.24 -13.46
N HIS A 26 3.70 3.23 -13.41
CA HIS A 26 4.57 3.17 -14.60
C HIS A 26 5.03 1.74 -14.85
N ASN A 27 5.58 1.09 -13.82
CA ASN A 27 5.86 -0.34 -13.86
C ASN A 27 4.84 -1.09 -13.00
N LEU A 28 3.83 -1.66 -13.66
CA LEU A 28 2.70 -2.32 -13.01
C LEU A 28 3.06 -3.67 -12.35
N GLU A 29 4.29 -4.16 -12.52
CA GLU A 29 4.78 -5.38 -11.86
C GLU A 29 5.49 -5.07 -10.53
N VAL A 30 5.95 -3.83 -10.34
CA VAL A 30 6.71 -3.42 -9.16
C VAL A 30 5.79 -2.85 -8.10
N PHE A 31 5.85 -3.43 -6.91
CA PHE A 31 5.08 -3.00 -5.76
C PHE A 31 5.94 -2.86 -4.53
N VAL A 32 5.57 -1.91 -3.68
CA VAL A 32 6.15 -1.71 -2.36
C VAL A 32 5.06 -1.86 -1.30
N SER A 33 5.35 -2.61 -0.24
CA SER A 33 4.48 -2.72 0.92
C SER A 33 4.89 -1.71 1.98
N LEU A 34 4.02 -0.76 2.30
CA LEU A 34 4.22 0.22 3.38
C LEU A 34 3.41 -0.19 4.61
N PHE A 35 4.09 -0.44 5.72
CA PHE A 35 3.49 -0.75 6.99
C PHE A 35 3.34 0.53 7.82
N LEU A 36 2.13 0.78 8.30
CA LEU A 36 1.81 1.91 9.15
C LEU A 36 1.47 1.38 10.54
N PHE A 37 2.20 1.83 11.55
CA PHE A 37 2.01 1.43 12.94
C PHE A 37 1.67 2.65 13.80
N GLY A 38 1.06 2.41 14.97
CA GLY A 38 0.87 3.43 16.00
C GLY A 38 0.12 4.67 15.49
N GLU A 39 0.69 5.85 15.71
CA GLU A 39 0.08 7.12 15.31
C GLU A 39 -0.04 7.28 13.79
N VAL A 40 0.94 6.78 13.02
CA VAL A 40 0.88 6.81 11.56
C VAL A 40 -0.32 6.00 11.04
N HIS A 41 -0.57 4.84 11.65
CA HIS A 41 -1.78 4.06 11.35
C HIS A 41 -3.04 4.86 11.69
N LYS A 42 -3.16 5.38 12.91
CA LYS A 42 -4.35 6.12 13.35
C LYS A 42 -4.71 7.29 12.46
N GLU A 43 -3.70 8.01 11.97
CA GLU A 43 -3.88 9.18 11.11
C GLU A 43 -4.31 8.79 9.69
N HIS A 44 -3.67 7.76 9.10
CA HIS A 44 -3.78 7.50 7.66
C HIS A 44 -4.65 6.31 7.27
N TRP A 45 -4.99 5.37 8.17
CA TRP A 45 -5.56 4.07 7.78
C TRP A 45 -6.83 4.11 6.93
N LYS A 46 -7.63 5.19 7.03
CA LYS A 46 -8.84 5.38 6.25
C LYS A 46 -8.59 5.86 4.81
N MET A 47 -7.35 6.10 4.41
CA MET A 47 -7.04 6.62 3.07
C MET A 47 -7.64 5.75 1.96
N GLU A 48 -8.21 6.41 0.96
CA GLU A 48 -8.88 5.75 -0.15
C GLU A 48 -7.87 5.18 -1.15
N LEU A 49 -8.26 4.08 -1.81
CA LEU A 49 -7.49 3.55 -2.93
C LEU A 49 -7.43 4.60 -4.05
N GLY A 50 -6.37 4.59 -4.84
CA GLY A 50 -6.11 5.62 -5.85
C GLY A 50 -5.45 6.88 -5.32
N THR A 51 -5.29 7.03 -4.00
CA THR A 51 -4.57 8.18 -3.44
C THR A 51 -3.10 8.18 -3.87
N VAL A 52 -2.63 9.30 -4.42
CA VAL A 52 -1.22 9.56 -4.72
C VAL A 52 -0.56 10.05 -3.44
N ILE A 53 0.55 9.41 -3.07
CA ILE A 53 1.34 9.78 -1.90
C ILE A 53 2.80 9.98 -2.28
N GLY A 54 3.45 10.97 -1.67
CA GLY A 54 4.90 11.05 -1.53
C GLY A 54 5.34 10.34 -0.26
N LEU A 55 6.35 9.49 -0.36
CA LEU A 55 6.94 8.78 0.78
C LEU A 55 8.35 9.31 1.04
N LEU A 56 8.56 9.88 2.24
CA LEU A 56 9.80 10.58 2.58
C LEU A 56 10.60 9.81 3.62
N ASN A 57 11.86 9.51 3.32
CA ASN A 57 12.81 8.84 4.22
C ASN A 57 12.21 7.61 4.96
N PRO A 58 11.66 6.62 4.23
CA PRO A 58 11.13 5.42 4.84
C PRO A 58 12.25 4.53 5.41
N ASN A 59 11.92 3.76 6.43
CA ASN A 59 12.79 2.75 7.00
C ASN A 59 12.53 1.39 6.33
N SER A 60 13.59 0.71 5.90
CA SER A 60 13.48 -0.66 5.39
C SER A 60 13.17 -1.64 6.53
N MET A 61 12.23 -2.53 6.30
CA MET A 61 11.93 -3.62 7.23
C MET A 61 12.73 -4.87 6.87
N LYS A 62 13.00 -5.72 7.88
CA LYS A 62 13.60 -7.03 7.64
C LYS A 62 12.72 -7.82 6.68
N GLN A 63 13.30 -8.37 5.62
CA GLN A 63 12.61 -9.30 4.75
C GLN A 63 12.15 -10.51 5.56
N ARG A 64 10.95 -10.99 5.23
CA ARG A 64 10.41 -12.23 5.75
C ARG A 64 10.74 -13.36 4.77
N ASP A 65 11.13 -14.51 5.29
CA ASP A 65 11.39 -15.68 4.46
C ASP A 65 10.18 -15.99 3.55
N GLY A 66 10.45 -16.15 2.25
CA GLY A 66 9.43 -16.41 1.22
C GLY A 66 8.70 -15.17 0.71
N TYR A 67 9.11 -13.94 1.08
CA TYR A 67 8.59 -12.71 0.49
C TYR A 67 9.71 -11.92 -0.21
N ASP A 68 9.67 -11.89 -1.55
CA ASP A 68 10.67 -11.20 -2.38
C ASP A 68 10.41 -9.70 -2.57
N GLY A 69 9.29 -9.18 -2.03
CA GLY A 69 8.94 -7.77 -2.16
C GLY A 69 9.67 -6.85 -1.18
N VAL A 70 9.60 -5.54 -1.46
CA VAL A 70 10.15 -4.51 -0.58
C VAL A 70 9.13 -4.12 0.48
N SER A 71 9.50 -4.23 1.75
CA SER A 71 8.69 -3.80 2.89
C SER A 71 9.32 -2.58 3.56
N LEU A 72 8.53 -1.52 3.71
CA LEU A 72 8.92 -0.24 4.30
C LEU A 72 8.01 0.11 5.48
N THR A 73 8.50 0.98 6.36
CA THR A 73 7.72 1.62 7.42
C THR A 73 8.15 3.07 7.59
N VAL A 74 7.34 3.88 8.26
CA VAL A 74 7.69 5.23 8.68
C VAL A 74 7.43 5.40 10.17
N ASP A 75 8.23 6.27 10.79
CA ASP A 75 8.19 6.58 12.22
C ASP A 75 7.37 7.86 12.54
N HIS A 76 6.98 8.63 11.52
CA HIS A 76 6.26 9.88 11.69
C HIS A 76 5.23 10.08 10.56
N SER A 77 4.04 10.60 10.88
CA SER A 77 2.93 10.71 9.92
C SER A 77 3.21 11.68 8.78
N GLN A 78 3.93 12.76 9.03
CA GLN A 78 4.37 13.73 8.00
C GLN A 78 5.33 13.15 6.94
N LYS A 79 5.86 11.93 7.14
CA LYS A 79 6.62 11.22 6.10
C LYS A 79 5.73 10.61 5.01
N VAL A 80 4.41 10.68 5.20
CA VAL A 80 3.39 10.37 4.19
C VAL A 80 2.75 11.68 3.73
N LEU A 81 3.12 12.14 2.54
CA LEU A 81 2.59 13.35 1.92
C LEU A 81 1.44 12.99 0.98
N VAL A 82 0.20 13.37 1.30
CA VAL A 82 -0.94 13.17 0.41
C VAL A 82 -0.91 14.22 -0.71
N MET A 83 -0.92 13.77 -1.96
CA MET A 83 -0.81 14.65 -3.14
C MET A 83 -2.14 14.81 -3.88
N GLY A 84 -3.07 13.86 -3.74
CA GLY A 84 -4.36 13.88 -4.41
C GLY A 84 -4.78 12.49 -4.90
N GLU A 85 -5.58 12.45 -5.96
CA GLU A 85 -6.12 11.23 -6.56
C GLU A 85 -5.46 10.95 -7.91
N ALA A 86 -5.15 9.68 -8.18
CA ALA A 86 -4.62 9.23 -9.45
C ALA A 86 -5.76 9.04 -10.46
N GLN A 87 -5.94 9.99 -11.37
CA GLN A 87 -7.00 9.96 -12.38
C GLN A 87 -6.94 8.74 -13.31
N ASP A 88 -5.73 8.25 -13.60
CA ASP A 88 -5.50 7.09 -14.47
C ASP A 88 -5.46 5.76 -13.73
N PHE A 89 -5.70 5.74 -12.41
CA PHE A 89 -5.79 4.49 -11.66
C PHE A 89 -7.07 3.74 -12.04
N GLY A 90 -6.92 2.55 -12.63
CA GLY A 90 -8.04 1.74 -13.06
C GLY A 90 -7.67 0.27 -13.27
N THR A 91 -8.66 -0.50 -13.73
CA THR A 91 -8.54 -1.94 -13.96
C THR A 91 -8.59 -2.24 -15.46
N CYS A 92 -7.89 -3.28 -15.88
CA CYS A 92 -7.91 -3.78 -17.25
C CYS A 92 -9.33 -3.99 -17.77
N LYS A 93 -9.63 -3.47 -18.96
CA LYS A 93 -10.97 -3.53 -19.59
C LYS A 93 -11.27 -4.86 -20.28
N ALA A 94 -10.32 -5.80 -20.31
CA ALA A 94 -10.50 -7.09 -20.97
C ALA A 94 -11.42 -8.03 -20.17
N VAL A 95 -11.81 -9.14 -20.79
CA VAL A 95 -12.60 -10.21 -20.18
C VAL A 95 -11.74 -11.47 -20.14
N LYS A 96 -11.74 -12.17 -19.00
CA LYS A 96 -11.03 -13.44 -18.80
C LYS A 96 -11.67 -14.52 -19.68
N LYS A 97 -10.93 -15.62 -19.90
CA LYS A 97 -11.44 -16.78 -20.68
C LYS A 97 -12.70 -17.43 -20.09
N ASN A 98 -12.92 -17.27 -18.78
CA ASN A 98 -14.12 -17.76 -18.07
C ASN A 98 -15.32 -16.80 -18.16
N GLY A 99 -15.21 -15.68 -18.88
CA GLY A 99 -16.27 -14.69 -19.04
C GLY A 99 -16.34 -13.61 -17.96
N GLU A 100 -15.52 -13.69 -16.91
CA GLU A 100 -15.46 -12.67 -15.87
C GLU A 100 -14.64 -11.45 -16.31
N PRO A 101 -14.94 -10.24 -15.81
CA PRO A 101 -14.08 -9.07 -16.02
C PRO A 101 -12.64 -9.31 -15.55
N CYS A 102 -11.68 -8.73 -16.25
CA CYS A 102 -10.30 -8.73 -15.79
C CYS A 102 -10.20 -7.98 -14.44
N SER A 103 -9.31 -8.46 -13.57
CA SER A 103 -9.11 -7.94 -12.21
C SER A 103 -7.69 -7.44 -11.96
N GLN A 104 -6.94 -7.22 -13.05
CA GLN A 104 -5.60 -6.63 -13.02
C GLN A 104 -5.70 -5.12 -13.03
#